data_AF-A0A6P0KNS5-F1
#
_entry.id   AF-A0A6P0KNS5-F1
#
_cell.length_a   1.000
_cell.length_b   1.000
_cell.length_c   1.000
_cell.angle_alpha   90.00
_cell.angle_beta   90.00
_cell.angle_gamma   90.00
#
_symmetry.space_group_name_H-M   'P 1'
#
loop_
_entity.id
_entity.type
_entity.pdbx_description
1 polymer ?
#
loop_
_entity_poly.entity_id
_entity_poly.type
_entity_poly.pdbx_seq_one_letter_code
_entity_poly.pdbx_strand_id
1 'polypeptide(L)'
;MAALVLIASPAHASIQAGIINLSSPCPVVTANKDTSRFKEVLFAEPFPEGSDVIVIPMVQTFNGADTPGVRITDVTTKGFKFRMNELVRGGPRQALSDGKHTKETIGWMAIGF
;
A
#
# COMPACT_ATOMS: atom_id res chain seq x y z
N MET A 1 -26.91 43.37 -5.26
CA MET A 1 -26.41 42.15 -4.59
C MET A 1 -26.25 41.08 -5.65
N ALA A 2 -25.03 40.57 -5.85
CA ALA A 2 -24.78 39.42 -6.73
C ALA A 2 -24.73 38.17 -5.86
N ALA A 3 -25.56 37.17 -6.18
CA ALA A 3 -25.53 35.87 -5.51
C ALA A 3 -24.35 35.06 -6.07
N LEU A 4 -23.41 34.72 -5.20
CA LEU A 4 -22.36 33.74 -5.49
C LEU A 4 -23.02 32.36 -5.59
N VAL A 5 -23.08 31.80 -6.80
CA VAL A 5 -23.52 30.42 -7.01
C VAL A 5 -22.30 29.52 -6.88
N LEU A 6 -22.17 28.82 -5.75
CA LEU A 6 -21.25 27.69 -5.63
C LEU A 6 -21.86 26.50 -6.37
N ILE A 7 -21.32 26.17 -7.54
CA ILE A 7 -21.59 24.90 -8.20
C ILE A 7 -20.59 23.91 -7.59
N ALA A 8 -21.04 23.05 -6.67
CA ALA A 8 -20.23 21.94 -6.21
C ALA A 8 -20.11 20.93 -7.36
N SER A 9 -18.95 20.84 -8.00
CA SER A 9 -18.66 19.75 -8.93
C SER A 9 -18.74 18.42 -8.17
N PRO A 10 -19.48 17.41 -8.67
CA PRO A 10 -19.48 16.10 -8.04
C PRO A 10 -18.05 15.55 -8.02
N ALA A 11 -17.57 15.17 -6.84
CA ALA A 11 -16.33 14.43 -6.69
C ALA A 11 -16.52 13.07 -7.36
N HIS A 12 -15.91 12.88 -8.52
CA HIS A 12 -15.90 11.58 -9.19
C HIS A 12 -14.79 10.75 -8.58
N ALA A 13 -15.16 9.70 -7.84
CA ALA A 13 -14.18 8.72 -7.38
C ALA A 13 -13.58 8.02 -8.60
N SER A 14 -12.25 7.99 -8.68
CA SER A 14 -11.52 7.27 -9.72
C SER A 14 -10.84 6.05 -9.11
N ILE A 15 -10.83 4.94 -9.87
CA ILE A 15 -10.26 3.67 -9.42
C ILE A 15 -9.13 3.29 -10.35
N GLN A 16 -7.98 2.95 -9.76
CA GLN A 16 -6.87 2.31 -10.45
C GLN A 16 -6.58 0.97 -9.78
N ALA A 17 -6.19 -0.03 -10.56
CA ALA A 17 -5.87 -1.35 -10.03
C ALA A 17 -4.66 -1.93 -10.74
N GLY A 18 -3.98 -2.85 -10.08
CA GLY A 18 -2.82 -3.52 -10.65
C GLY A 18 -2.41 -4.76 -9.90
N ILE A 19 -1.38 -5.41 -10.43
CA ILE A 19 -0.78 -6.62 -9.86
C ILE A 19 0.71 -6.36 -9.66
N ILE A 20 1.23 -6.82 -8.52
CA ILE A 20 2.66 -6.81 -8.23
C ILE A 20 3.10 -8.19 -7.74
N ASN A 21 4.24 -8.65 -8.25
CA ASN A 21 4.91 -9.82 -7.71
C ASN A 21 5.98 -9.34 -6.72
N LEU A 22 5.91 -9.80 -5.47
CA LEU A 22 6.82 -9.37 -4.43
C LEU A 22 7.25 -10.55 -3.55
N SER A 23 8.53 -10.56 -3.18
CA SER A 23 9.07 -11.40 -2.11
C SER A 23 9.61 -10.51 -0.98
N SER A 24 9.85 -11.09 0.19
CA SER A 24 10.64 -10.43 1.22
C SER A 24 11.99 -11.15 1.34
N PRO A 25 13.11 -10.57 0.84
CA PRO A 25 14.42 -11.20 0.94
C PRO A 25 15.17 -10.85 2.24
N CYS A 26 14.60 -9.98 3.07
CA CYS A 26 15.28 -9.36 4.21
C CYS A 26 14.45 -9.48 5.49
N PRO A 27 15.09 -9.38 6.67
CA PRO A 27 14.40 -9.46 7.95
C PRO A 27 13.22 -8.51 8.10
N VAL A 28 12.29 -8.89 8.99
CA VAL A 28 11.14 -8.09 9.37
C VAL A 28 11.61 -6.71 9.82
N VAL A 29 10.94 -5.65 9.34
CA VAL A 29 11.20 -4.28 9.81
C VAL A 29 10.45 -4.10 11.12
N THR A 30 11.23 -3.95 12.19
CA THR A 30 10.75 -3.72 13.57
C THR A 30 10.90 -2.26 14.00
N ALA A 31 11.73 -1.48 13.31
CA ALA A 31 11.87 -0.05 13.55
C ALA A 31 10.65 0.72 13.02
N ASN A 32 10.12 1.65 13.82
CA ASN A 32 9.05 2.53 13.36
C ASN A 32 9.56 3.45 12.25
N LYS A 33 8.71 3.74 11.26
CA LYS A 33 8.98 4.66 10.15
C LYS A 33 10.17 4.28 9.24
N ASP A 34 10.80 3.11 9.43
CA ASP A 34 11.78 2.62 8.47
C ASP A 34 11.07 2.11 7.22
N THR A 35 11.06 2.94 6.18
CA THR A 35 10.52 2.61 4.86
C THR A 35 11.62 2.35 3.83
N SER A 36 12.89 2.24 4.25
CA SER A 36 14.05 2.19 3.34
C SER A 36 14.03 1.02 2.36
N ARG A 37 13.32 -0.06 2.73
CA ARG A 37 13.17 -1.29 1.94
C ARG A 37 11.78 -1.47 1.33
N PHE A 38 10.95 -0.44 1.35
CA PHE A 38 9.65 -0.50 0.70
C PHE A 38 9.82 -0.18 -0.77
N LYS A 39 9.12 -0.93 -1.61
CA LYS A 39 9.05 -0.68 -3.04
C LYS A 39 8.03 0.41 -3.30
N GLU A 40 8.40 1.41 -4.08
CA GLU A 40 7.46 2.40 -4.60
C GLU A 40 6.62 1.79 -5.74
N VAL A 41 5.32 2.07 -5.70
CA VAL A 41 4.37 1.73 -6.75
C VAL A 41 3.73 3.03 -7.18
N LEU A 42 3.95 3.40 -8.44
CA LEU A 42 3.33 4.56 -9.06
C LEU A 42 1.99 4.17 -9.65
N PHE A 43 1.02 5.06 -9.53
CA PHE A 43 -0.22 4.96 -10.29
C PHE A 43 0.06 5.24 -11.77
N ALA A 44 -0.77 4.69 -12.66
CA ALA A 44 -0.60 4.90 -14.09
C ALA A 44 -0.76 6.38 -14.45
N GLU A 45 -1.75 7.02 -13.82
CA GLU A 45 -1.95 8.46 -13.82
C GLU A 45 -2.05 8.96 -12.37
N PRO A 46 -1.47 10.12 -12.02
CA PRO A 46 -1.68 10.71 -10.71
C PRO A 46 -3.17 11.04 -10.49
N PHE A 47 -3.67 10.80 -9.28
CA PHE A 47 -4.93 11.37 -8.83
C PHE A 47 -4.85 12.90 -8.79
N PRO A 48 -5.97 13.63 -8.90
CA PRO A 48 -6.00 15.09 -8.80
C PRO A 48 -5.30 15.60 -7.53
N GLU A 49 -4.68 16.78 -7.63
CA GLU A 49 -4.09 17.42 -6.47
C GLU A 49 -5.16 17.71 -5.41
N GLY A 50 -4.86 17.35 -4.16
CA GLY A 50 -5.79 17.49 -3.04
C GLY A 50 -6.74 16.30 -2.84
N SER A 51 -6.70 15.27 -3.69
CA SER A 51 -7.49 14.04 -3.47
C SER A 51 -7.00 13.24 -2.27
N ASP A 52 -7.97 12.68 -1.55
CA ASP A 52 -7.70 11.59 -0.60
C ASP A 52 -7.58 10.28 -1.37
N VAL A 53 -6.58 9.46 -1.04
CA VAL A 53 -6.34 8.18 -1.73
C VAL A 53 -6.31 7.02 -0.75
N ILE A 54 -7.13 6.01 -1.03
CA ILE A 54 -7.16 4.74 -0.29
C ILE A 54 -6.51 3.67 -1.16
N VAL A 55 -5.64 2.83 -0.57
CA VAL A 55 -5.05 1.67 -1.26
C VAL A 55 -5.34 0.39 -0.47
N ILE A 56 -5.90 -0.61 -1.14
CA ILE A 56 -6.26 -1.92 -0.58
C ILE A 56 -5.47 -3.01 -1.32
N PRO A 57 -4.49 -3.67 -0.66
CA PRO A 57 -3.75 -4.78 -1.24
C PRO A 57 -4.31 -6.14 -0.80
N MET A 58 -4.18 -7.15 -1.64
CA MET A 58 -4.54 -8.53 -1.32
C MET A 58 -3.54 -9.50 -1.93
N VAL A 59 -3.00 -10.41 -1.12
CA VAL A 59 -2.20 -11.54 -1.62
C VAL A 59 -3.14 -12.52 -2.32
N GLN A 60 -2.81 -12.94 -3.54
CA GLN A 60 -3.68 -13.72 -4.42
C GLN A 60 -3.11 -15.11 -4.77
N THR A 61 -1.96 -15.45 -4.21
CA THR A 61 -1.31 -16.76 -4.36
C THR A 61 -0.94 -17.32 -3.00
N PHE A 62 -0.61 -18.61 -2.98
CA PHE A 62 -0.10 -19.31 -1.81
C PHE A 62 1.11 -20.15 -2.25
N ASN A 63 2.22 -19.46 -2.51
CA ASN A 63 3.47 -20.08 -2.97
C ASN A 63 4.36 -20.48 -1.79
N GLY A 64 4.25 -19.80 -0.65
CA GLY A 64 4.96 -20.11 0.60
C GLY A 64 4.02 -20.45 1.75
N ALA A 65 4.48 -21.34 2.65
CA ALA A 65 3.67 -21.79 3.79
C ALA A 65 3.62 -20.79 4.95
N ASP A 66 4.57 -19.84 5.01
CA ASP A 66 4.61 -18.80 6.04
C ASP A 66 3.45 -17.80 5.85
N THR A 67 3.07 -17.09 6.91
CA THR A 67 1.98 -16.10 6.79
C THR A 67 2.52 -14.77 6.25
N PRO A 68 2.12 -14.33 5.04
CA PRO A 68 2.57 -13.05 4.52
C PRO A 68 1.90 -11.92 5.30
N GLY A 69 2.69 -10.96 5.79
CA GLY A 69 2.16 -9.66 6.18
C GLY A 69 2.40 -8.65 5.06
N VAL A 70 1.42 -7.78 4.83
CA VAL A 70 1.50 -6.74 3.80
C VAL A 70 1.37 -5.38 4.47
N ARG A 71 2.28 -4.46 4.14
CA ARG A 71 2.26 -3.10 4.68
C ARG A 71 2.31 -2.07 3.56
N ILE A 72 1.40 -1.11 3.64
CA ILE A 72 1.37 0.10 2.83
C ILE A 72 1.77 1.28 3.71
N THR A 73 2.50 2.23 3.12
CA THR A 73 2.81 3.53 3.71
C THR A 73 2.94 4.56 2.61
N ASP A 74 3.05 5.83 2.98
CA ASP A 74 3.38 6.95 2.09
C ASP A 74 2.45 6.99 0.87
N VAL A 75 1.14 6.80 1.11
CA VAL A 75 0.12 6.96 0.08
C VAL A 75 0.02 8.45 -0.25
N THR A 76 0.13 8.75 -1.53
CA THR A 76 0.03 10.10 -2.11
C THR A 76 -0.87 10.04 -3.33
N THR A 77 -1.13 11.18 -3.98
CA THR A 77 -1.84 11.20 -5.27
C THR A 77 -1.07 10.55 -6.41
N LYS A 78 0.24 10.30 -6.26
CA LYS A 78 1.11 9.73 -7.32
C LYS A 78 1.35 8.23 -7.17
N GLY A 79 1.19 7.70 -5.96
CA GLY A 79 1.54 6.33 -5.67
C GLY A 79 1.60 6.03 -4.18
N PHE A 80 2.17 4.88 -3.86
CA PHE A 80 2.32 4.40 -2.49
C PHE A 80 3.60 3.57 -2.34
N LYS A 81 4.02 3.37 -1.09
CA LYS A 81 5.09 2.44 -0.75
C LYS A 81 4.52 1.14 -0.22
N PHE A 82 5.13 0.05 -0.64
CA PHE A 82 4.62 -1.30 -0.43
C PHE A 82 5.72 -2.24 0.01
N ARG A 83 5.43 -3.10 1.00
CA ARG A 83 6.35 -4.17 1.38
C ARG A 83 5.59 -5.38 1.91
N MET A 84 6.08 -6.56 1.52
CA MET A 84 5.79 -7.80 2.21
C MET A 84 6.69 -7.92 3.43
N ASN A 85 6.09 -7.96 4.60
CA ASN A 85 6.74 -7.97 5.90
C ASN A 85 6.00 -8.95 6.81
N GLU A 86 6.68 -10.01 7.25
CA GLU A 86 6.06 -11.01 8.10
C GLU A 86 5.65 -10.50 9.50
N LEU A 87 4.92 -11.35 10.22
CA LEU A 87 4.24 -11.02 11.47
C LEU A 87 5.23 -10.54 12.55
N VAL A 88 4.79 -9.53 13.31
CA VAL A 88 5.48 -9.01 14.50
C VAL A 88 4.53 -9.17 15.68
N ARG A 89 5.06 -9.63 16.82
CA ARG A 89 4.28 -9.68 18.06
C ARG A 89 4.29 -8.32 18.76
N GLY A 90 3.14 -7.92 19.30
CA GLY A 90 3.02 -6.75 20.19
C GLY A 90 3.72 -6.98 21.54
N GLY A 91 4.20 -5.90 22.18
CA GLY A 91 5.08 -5.95 23.36
C GLY A 91 6.49 -5.44 23.00
N PRO A 92 7.60 -6.03 23.52
CA PRO A 92 8.88 -5.81 22.87
C PRO A 92 8.73 -6.26 21.41
N ARG A 93 8.91 -5.32 20.45
CA ARG A 93 8.72 -5.61 19.02
C ARG A 93 9.67 -6.74 18.62
N GLN A 94 9.11 -7.94 18.44
CA GLN A 94 9.86 -9.14 18.11
C GLN A 94 9.33 -9.69 16.79
N ALA A 95 10.23 -9.90 15.85
CA ALA A 95 9.92 -10.62 14.63
C ALA A 95 9.49 -12.04 15.00
N LEU A 96 8.31 -12.46 14.52
CA LEU A 96 7.82 -13.84 14.71
C LEU A 96 8.39 -14.81 13.68
N SER A 97 9.23 -14.30 12.79
CA SER A 97 9.90 -15.03 11.72
C SER A 97 11.20 -14.33 11.32
N ASP A 98 12.05 -15.01 10.56
CA ASP A 98 13.27 -14.45 9.98
C ASP A 98 12.99 -13.34 8.95
N GLY A 99 11.71 -13.13 8.61
CA GLY A 99 11.19 -12.05 7.76
C GLY A 99 11.36 -12.29 6.29
N LYS A 100 11.97 -13.41 5.90
CA LYS A 100 12.01 -13.81 4.51
C LYS A 100 10.66 -14.41 4.14
N HIS A 101 10.22 -14.12 2.94
CA HIS A 101 9.01 -14.72 2.38
C HIS A 101 9.23 -14.95 0.89
N THR A 102 8.73 -16.07 0.39
CA THR A 102 8.81 -16.37 -1.04
C THR A 102 8.02 -15.36 -1.86
N LYS A 103 8.15 -15.43 -3.19
CA LYS A 103 7.46 -14.52 -4.08
C LYS A 103 5.97 -14.87 -4.14
N GLU A 104 5.12 -13.88 -3.88
CA GLU A 104 3.67 -13.96 -4.05
C GLU A 104 3.19 -12.93 -5.08
N THR A 105 2.04 -13.21 -5.69
CA THR A 105 1.28 -12.27 -6.51
C THR A 105 0.29 -11.52 -5.61
N ILE A 106 0.26 -10.20 -5.75
CA ILE A 106 -0.54 -9.31 -4.92
C ILE A 106 -1.31 -8.38 -5.83
N GLY A 107 -2.63 -8.45 -5.77
CA GLY A 107 -3.52 -7.48 -6.40
C GLY A 107 -3.66 -6.24 -5.51
N TRP A 108 -3.80 -5.07 -6.11
CA TRP A 108 -4.13 -3.85 -5.40
C TRP A 108 -5.19 -3.04 -6.13
N MET A 109 -5.98 -2.30 -5.36
CA MET A 109 -6.89 -1.27 -5.85
C MET A 109 -6.59 0.03 -5.10
N ALA A 110 -6.59 1.13 -5.85
CA ALA A 110 -6.47 2.49 -5.34
C ALA A 110 -7.70 3.29 -5.74
N ILE A 111 -8.26 4.03 -4.80
CA ILE A 111 -9.46 4.86 -5.00
C ILE A 111 -9.11 6.27 -4.57
N GLY A 112 -9.25 7.24 -5.49
CA GLY A 112 -9.09 8.66 -5.21
C GLY A 112 -10.42 9.39 -5.26
N PHE A 113 -10.67 10.30 -4.31
CA PHE A 113 -11.91 11.11 -4.21
C PHE A 113 -11.65 12.50 -3.64
#